data_AF-R9JFT3-F1
#
_entry.id   AF-R9JFT3-F1
#
_cell.length_a   1.000
_cell.length_b   1.000
_cell.length_c   1.000
_cell.angle_alpha   90.00
_cell.angle_beta   90.00
_cell.angle_gamma   90.00
#
_symmetry.space_group_name_H-M   'P 1'
#
loop_
_entity.id
_entity.type
_entity.pdbx_description
1 polymer ?
#
loop_
_entity_poly.entity_id
_entity_poly.type
_entity_poly.pdbx_seq_one_letter_code
_entity_poly.pdbx_strand_id
1 'polypeptide(L)'
;MKNKNHNIRFNMEKGDECRAWELLHSPKVRQMFKSQNRFVIEAVNDYYDRCVAMKNDPYMETREKEDAFADRIVEAVEKKVVSNLSALFGMYMAQGIEMV
;
A
#
# COMPACT_ATOMS: atom_id res chain seq x y z
N MET A 1 40.59 -8.27 6.77
CA MET A 1 39.21 -7.89 6.36
C MET A 1 39.30 -7.16 5.03
N LYS A 2 38.48 -7.51 4.03
CA LYS A 2 38.47 -6.81 2.73
C LYS A 2 37.66 -5.53 2.88
N ASN A 3 38.32 -4.38 2.82
CA ASN A 3 37.64 -3.07 2.78
C ASN A 3 37.28 -2.75 1.33
N LYS A 4 36.04 -2.33 1.07
CA LYS A 4 35.60 -1.79 -0.22
C LYS A 4 35.24 -0.33 -0.01
N ASN A 5 35.92 0.56 -0.72
CA ASN A 5 35.66 2.00 -0.67
C ASN A 5 35.04 2.45 -1.99
N HIS A 6 33.91 3.15 -1.91
CA HIS A 6 33.27 3.81 -3.04
C HIS A 6 32.80 5.20 -2.58
N ASN A 7 33.04 6.21 -3.40
CA ASN A 7 32.68 7.59 -3.08
C ASN A 7 31.35 7.95 -3.78
N ILE A 8 30.40 8.51 -3.01
CA ILE A 8 29.11 8.96 -3.52
C ILE A 8 29.22 10.46 -3.83
N ARG A 9 28.91 10.83 -5.08
CA ARG A 9 28.86 12.24 -5.52
C ARG A 9 27.41 12.72 -5.49
N PHE A 10 27.23 13.97 -5.06
CA PHE A 10 25.93 14.63 -5.01
C PHE A 10 25.94 15.80 -6.00
N ASN A 11 24.89 15.91 -6.80
CA ASN A 11 24.62 17.04 -7.65
C ASN A 11 23.75 18.06 -6.91
N MET A 12 24.28 19.27 -6.70
CA MET A 12 23.58 20.33 -5.96
C MET A 12 22.48 21.04 -6.77
N GLU A 13 22.36 20.75 -8.08
CA GLU A 13 21.27 21.25 -8.92
C GLU A 13 19.99 20.40 -8.78
N LYS A 14 20.12 19.17 -8.30
CA LYS A 14 18.99 18.27 -8.08
C LYS A 14 18.54 18.33 -6.62
N GLY A 15 17.26 18.62 -6.40
CA GLY A 15 16.71 18.84 -5.07
C GLY A 15 16.78 17.61 -4.15
N ASP A 16 16.63 16.40 -4.70
CA ASP A 16 16.73 15.14 -3.96
C ASP A 16 18.16 14.86 -3.48
N GLU A 17 19.15 15.05 -4.37
CA GLU A 17 20.57 14.90 -4.04
C GLU A 17 21.04 15.98 -3.04
N CYS A 18 20.57 17.22 -3.17
CA CYS A 18 20.83 18.30 -2.22
C CYS A 18 20.25 17.98 -0.83
N ARG A 19 19.00 17.53 -0.77
CA ARG A 19 18.37 17.10 0.50
C ARG A 19 19.12 15.94 1.13
N ALA A 20 19.54 14.95 0.35
CA ALA A 20 20.32 13.83 0.85
C ALA A 20 21.65 14.29 1.46
N TRP A 21 22.31 15.25 0.82
CA TRP A 21 23.53 15.88 1.32
C TRP A 21 23.31 16.57 2.68
N GLU A 22 22.26 17.37 2.81
CA GLU A 22 21.91 18.08 4.04
C GLU A 22 21.60 17.11 5.19
N LEU A 23 20.84 16.04 4.92
CA LEU A 23 20.51 15.03 5.93
C LEU A 23 21.77 14.32 6.44
N LEU A 24 22.64 13.89 5.52
CA LEU A 24 23.91 13.21 5.84
C LEU A 24 24.85 14.07 6.70
N HIS A 25 24.82 15.38 6.51
CA HIS A 25 25.65 16.34 7.24
C HIS A 25 24.94 16.99 8.43
N SER A 26 23.70 16.60 8.71
CA SER A 26 22.94 17.16 9.81
C SER A 26 23.57 16.83 11.17
N PRO A 27 23.47 17.74 12.17
CA PRO A 27 23.94 17.46 13.53
C PRO A 27 23.24 16.25 14.15
N LYS A 28 21.98 16.01 13.79
CA LYS A 28 21.18 14.88 14.26
C LYS A 28 21.81 13.54 13.90
N VAL A 29 22.30 13.38 12.67
CA VAL A 29 22.98 12.14 12.25
C VAL A 29 24.25 11.90 13.06
N ARG A 30 25.01 12.96 13.37
CA ARG A 30 26.21 12.83 14.20
C ARG A 30 25.91 12.49 15.67
N GLN A 31 24.76 12.92 16.18
CA GLN A 31 24.32 12.61 17.55
C GLN A 31 23.73 11.21 17.67
N MET A 32 22.97 10.77 16.65
CA MET A 32 22.24 9.50 16.69
C MET A 32 23.11 8.30 16.27
N PHE A 33 24.13 8.51 15.44
CA PHE A 33 24.93 7.43 14.88
C PHE A 33 26.41 7.58 15.22
N LYS A 34 27.08 6.44 15.44
CA LYS A 34 28.52 6.38 15.75
C LYS A 34 29.39 6.95 14.61
N SER A 35 28.93 6.90 13.37
CA SER A 35 29.59 7.51 12.21
C SER A 35 28.61 7.76 11.08
N GLN A 36 28.94 8.69 10.18
CA GLN A 36 28.18 8.90 8.94
C GLN A 36 28.12 7.62 8.09
N ASN A 37 29.22 6.86 8.02
CA ASN A 37 29.23 5.60 7.28
C ASN A 37 28.23 4.58 7.87
N ARG A 38 28.09 4.54 9.20
CA ARG A 38 27.09 3.66 9.83
C ARG A 38 25.67 4.05 9.45
N PHE A 39 25.38 5.35 9.44
CA PHE A 39 24.09 5.88 8.98
C PHE A 39 23.82 5.51 7.51
N VAL A 40 24.79 5.71 6.62
CA VAL A 40 24.65 5.35 5.19
C VAL A 40 24.36 3.85 5.02
N ILE A 41 25.10 2.98 5.73
CA ILE A 41 24.90 1.53 5.66
C ILE A 41 23.48 1.15 6.11
N GLU A 42 23.01 1.69 7.24
CA GLU A 42 21.68 1.38 7.75
C GLU A 42 20.58 1.93 6.83
N ALA A 43 20.73 3.14 6.30
CA ALA A 43 19.77 3.73 5.38
C ALA A 43 19.64 2.94 4.06
N VAL A 44 20.77 2.45 3.51
CA VAL A 44 20.77 1.62 2.30
C VAL A 44 20.09 0.28 2.55
N ASN A 45 20.41 -0.39 3.67
CA ASN A 45 19.81 -1.67 4.02
C ASN A 45 18.30 -1.52 4.26
N ASP A 46 17.88 -0.54 5.08
CA ASP A 46 16.47 -0.27 5.36
C ASP A 46 15.67 0.02 4.09
N TYR A 47 16.21 0.87 3.21
CA TYR A 47 15.54 1.20 1.96
C TYR A 47 15.42 -0.02 1.03
N TYR A 48 16.48 -0.83 0.94
CA TYR A 48 16.45 -2.07 0.17
C TYR A 48 15.41 -3.05 0.72
N ASP A 49 15.42 -3.29 2.04
CA ASP A 49 14.49 -4.21 2.70
C ASP A 49 13.04 -3.76 2.49
N ARG A 50 12.76 -2.45 2.60
CA ARG A 50 11.43 -1.90 2.28
C ARG A 50 11.05 -2.10 0.82
N CYS A 51 11.97 -1.91 -0.11
CA CYS A 51 11.70 -2.13 -1.53
C CYS A 51 11.44 -3.61 -1.86
N VAL A 52 12.17 -4.52 -1.23
CA VAL A 52 11.98 -5.97 -1.38
C VAL A 52 10.67 -6.40 -0.72
N ALA A 53 10.38 -5.92 0.49
CA ALA A 53 9.13 -6.19 1.18
C ALA A 53 7.93 -5.69 0.37
N MET A 54 8.00 -4.50 -0.23
CA MET A 54 6.92 -3.96 -1.06
C MET A 54 6.73 -4.73 -2.37
N LYS A 55 7.81 -5.26 -2.97
CA LYS A 55 7.71 -6.14 -4.16
C LYS A 55 7.17 -7.52 -3.83
N ASN A 56 7.47 -8.02 -2.63
CA ASN A 56 7.01 -9.31 -2.14
C ASN A 56 5.74 -9.17 -1.28
N ASP A 57 5.12 -7.99 -1.25
CA ASP A 57 3.91 -7.75 -0.49
C ASP A 57 2.76 -8.47 -1.18
N PRO A 58 2.21 -9.55 -0.58
CA PRO A 58 1.13 -10.32 -1.18
C PRO A 58 -0.15 -9.50 -1.40
N TYR A 59 -0.26 -8.31 -0.78
CA TYR A 59 -1.42 -7.43 -0.93
C TYR A 59 -1.35 -6.48 -2.14
N MET A 60 -0.15 -6.24 -2.71
CA MET A 60 0.01 -5.38 -3.90
C MET A 60 -0.38 -6.09 -5.20
N GLU A 61 -0.29 -7.43 -5.26
CA GLU A 61 -0.88 -8.22 -6.34
C GLU A 61 -2.42 -8.26 -6.30
N THR A 62 -3.04 -7.81 -5.20
CA THR A 62 -4.44 -8.10 -4.92
C THR A 62 -5.35 -6.91 -4.89
N ARG A 63 -4.94 -5.68 -5.26
CA ARG A 63 -5.94 -4.60 -5.45
C ARG A 63 -7.02 -5.01 -6.45
N GLU A 64 -6.63 -5.71 -7.52
CA GLU A 64 -7.58 -6.33 -8.45
C GLU A 64 -8.42 -7.44 -7.81
N LYS A 65 -7.87 -8.23 -6.87
CA LYS A 65 -8.62 -9.29 -6.17
C LYS A 65 -9.52 -8.74 -5.07
N GLU A 66 -9.14 -7.62 -4.44
CA GLU A 66 -9.91 -6.87 -3.46
C GLU A 66 -11.09 -6.18 -4.14
N ASP A 67 -10.85 -5.51 -5.27
CA ASP A 67 -11.92 -4.93 -6.10
C ASP A 67 -12.87 -6.04 -6.60
N ALA A 68 -12.33 -7.15 -7.11
CA ALA A 68 -13.15 -8.29 -7.52
C ALA A 68 -13.90 -8.97 -6.36
N PHE A 69 -13.37 -8.91 -5.13
CA PHE A 69 -14.05 -9.40 -3.94
C PHE A 69 -15.18 -8.45 -3.51
N ALA A 70 -14.94 -7.14 -3.55
CA ALA A 70 -15.94 -6.12 -3.29
C ALA A 70 -17.10 -6.21 -4.30
N ASP A 71 -16.80 -6.38 -5.59
CA ASP A 71 -17.80 -6.54 -6.65
C ASP A 71 -18.70 -7.76 -6.41
N ARG A 72 -18.11 -8.91 -6.01
CA ARG A 72 -18.88 -10.12 -5.66
C ARG A 72 -19.80 -9.91 -4.46
N ILE A 73 -19.37 -9.13 -3.46
CA ILE A 73 -20.22 -8.78 -2.31
C ILE A 73 -21.40 -7.93 -2.77
N VAL A 74 -21.14 -6.88 -3.55
CA VAL A 74 -22.18 -5.98 -4.07
C VAL A 74 -23.20 -6.77 -4.89
N GLU A 75 -22.74 -7.60 -5.82
CA GLU A 75 -23.63 -8.43 -6.65
C GLU A 75 -24.49 -9.39 -5.82
N ALA A 76 -23.92 -10.03 -4.79
CA ALA A 76 -24.66 -10.93 -3.92
C ALA A 76 -25.74 -10.20 -3.11
N VAL A 77 -25.44 -9.00 -2.61
CA VAL A 77 -26.39 -8.16 -1.87
C VAL A 77 -27.51 -7.67 -2.79
N GLU A 78 -27.19 -7.17 -3.98
CA GLU A 78 -28.18 -6.72 -4.96
C GLU A 78 -29.17 -7.83 -5.33
N LYS A 79 -28.67 -9.03 -5.65
CA LYS A 79 -29.52 -10.20 -5.96
C LYS A 79 -30.45 -10.56 -4.80
N LYS A 80 -29.95 -10.52 -3.56
CA LYS A 80 -30.76 -10.80 -2.37
C LYS A 80 -31.88 -9.77 -2.18
N VAL A 81 -31.57 -8.49 -2.36
CA VAL A 81 -32.54 -7.39 -2.24
C VAL A 81 -33.63 -7.52 -3.29
N VAL A 82 -33.27 -7.69 -4.56
CA VAL A 82 -34.23 -7.84 -5.67
C VAL A 82 -35.13 -9.07 -5.48
N SER A 83 -34.55 -10.19 -5.03
CA SER A 83 -35.31 -11.41 -4.74
C SER A 83 -36.33 -11.21 -3.61
N ASN A 84 -35.93 -10.57 -2.51
CA ASN A 84 -36.85 -10.29 -1.40
C ASN A 84 -37.98 -9.33 -1.80
N LEU A 85 -37.66 -8.29 -2.58
CA LEU A 85 -38.66 -7.35 -3.09
C LEU A 85 -39.68 -8.04 -4.01
N SER A 86 -39.21 -8.83 -4.96
CA SER A 86 -40.08 -9.56 -5.88
C SER A 86 -40.95 -10.61 -5.17
N ALA A 87 -40.41 -11.30 -4.16
CA ALA A 87 -41.21 -12.16 -3.29
C ALA A 87 -42.30 -11.38 -2.54
N LEU A 88 -41.95 -10.21 -1.98
CA LEU A 88 -42.91 -9.34 -1.30
C LEU A 88 -44.04 -8.89 -2.25
N PHE A 89 -43.69 -8.43 -3.45
CA PHE A 89 -44.67 -8.05 -4.47
C PHE A 89 -45.58 -9.22 -4.86
N GLY A 90 -45.01 -10.41 -5.06
CA GLY A 90 -45.80 -11.62 -5.34
C GLY A 90 -46.80 -11.94 -4.23
N MET A 91 -46.39 -11.80 -2.97
CA MET A 91 -47.28 -11.99 -1.81
C MET A 91 -48.42 -10.96 -1.79
N TYR A 92 -48.13 -9.68 -2.03
CA TYR A 92 -49.15 -8.62 -2.09
C TYR A 92 -50.17 -8.86 -3.21
N MET A 93 -49.71 -9.29 -4.40
CA MET A 93 -50.60 -9.58 -5.53
C MET A 93 -51.46 -10.82 -5.28
N ALA A 94 -50.92 -11.87 -4.63
CA ALA A 94 -51.67 -13.06 -4.27
C ALA A 94 -52.79 -12.76 -3.25
N GLN A 95 -52.54 -11.90 -2.27
CA GLN A 95 -53.54 -11.45 -1.29
C GLN A 95 -54.65 -10.59 -1.92
N GLY A 96 -54.35 -9.84 -2.99
CA GLY A 96 -55.33 -9.05 -3.72
C GLY A 96 -56.25 -9.88 -4.64
N ILE A 97 -55.83 -11.08 -5.04
CA ILE A 97 -56.60 -11.98 -5.91
C ILE A 97 -57.63 -12.81 -5.12
N GLU A 98 -57.45 -12.99 -3.80
CA GLU A 98 -58.43 -13.68 -2.93
C GLU A 98 -59.68 -12.84 -2.57
N MET A 99 -59.80 -11.60 -3.05
CA MET A 99 -60.97 -10.73 -2.82
C MET A 99 -61.83 -10.43 -4.07
N VAL A 100 -61.95 -11.38 -5.01
CA VAL A 100 -62.92 -11.32 -6.12
C VAL A 100 -63.71 -12.62 -6.21
#